data_AF-A0A9R1E6P1-F1
#
_entry.id   AF-A0A9R1E6P1-F1
#
_cell.length_a   1.000
_cell.length_b   1.000
_cell.length_c   1.000
_cell.angle_alpha   90.00
_cell.angle_beta   90.00
_cell.angle_gamma   90.00
#
_symmetry.space_group_name_H-M   'P 1'
#
loop_
_entity.id
_entity.type
_entity.pdbx_description
1 polymer ?
#
loop_
_entity_poly.entity_id
_entity_poly.type
_entity_poly.pdbx_seq_one_letter_code
_entity_poly.pdbx_strand_id
1 'polypeptide(L)'
;MDAKGATESSNPNHVVASVPSAAVASASAPTKRMLAFHFLRALSRIHGAAGPARRRTRTIRRAAYSSMARATGPHRAWSRALLLQAQARARRSRAETSRRAAVLVRRRVVAGPAAAAPARVALAPVVGQPSSAAARAALVPPAPPARQAGEPARSDALRRLVPGGAGMEYCSLLEETADYVRCLRAQVQLMQGLADLFSCQ
;
A
#
# COMPACT_ATOMS: atom_id res chain seq x y z
N MET A 1 58.97 35.21 45.09
CA MET A 1 59.08 33.75 45.30
C MET A 1 57.93 33.33 46.22
N ASP A 2 56.89 32.62 45.85
CA ASP A 2 56.44 32.10 44.56
C ASP A 2 54.93 31.86 44.67
N ALA A 3 54.28 31.93 43.51
CA ALA A 3 52.87 31.72 43.30
C ALA A 3 52.43 30.29 43.65
N LYS A 4 51.18 30.13 44.11
CA LYS A 4 50.48 28.85 44.04
C LYS A 4 49.06 29.07 43.53
N GLY A 5 48.95 29.06 42.20
CA GLY A 5 47.72 28.72 41.51
C GLY A 5 47.53 27.21 41.47
N ALA A 6 46.28 26.78 41.55
CA ALA A 6 45.85 25.44 41.16
C ALA A 6 44.39 25.48 40.71
N THR A 7 44.24 25.62 39.38
CA THR A 7 43.33 24.83 38.54
C THR A 7 41.87 24.69 38.97
N GLU A 8 41.06 25.68 38.60
CA GLU A 8 39.63 25.51 38.38
C GLU A 8 39.46 24.81 37.02
N SER A 9 39.26 23.48 37.05
CA SER A 9 39.09 22.67 35.85
C SER A 9 37.70 22.88 35.27
N SER A 10 37.68 23.69 34.21
CA SER A 10 36.61 23.82 33.23
C SER A 10 36.12 22.44 32.77
N ASN A 11 34.84 22.13 33.03
CA ASN A 11 34.13 21.02 32.38
C ASN A 11 32.97 21.58 31.53
N PRO A 12 33.20 21.89 30.24
CA PRO A 12 32.17 22.32 29.32
C PRO A 12 31.84 21.18 28.36
N ASN A 13 31.18 20.12 28.83
CA ASN A 13 30.60 19.11 27.94
C ASN A 13 29.13 18.86 28.27
N HIS A 14 28.34 19.92 28.10
CA HIS A 14 26.91 19.80 27.84
C HIS A 14 26.56 20.53 26.54
N VAL A 15 27.35 20.30 25.48
CA VAL A 15 26.92 20.64 24.11
C VAL A 15 25.95 19.56 23.67
N VAL A 16 24.68 19.75 24.01
CA VAL A 16 23.57 19.13 23.30
C VAL A 16 23.73 19.56 21.85
N ALA A 17 24.34 18.70 21.04
CA ALA A 17 24.42 18.85 19.61
C ALA A 17 22.99 18.82 19.06
N SER A 18 22.38 20.02 19.01
CA SER A 18 21.20 20.29 18.21
C SER A 18 21.59 20.07 16.75
N VAL A 19 21.46 18.83 16.30
CA VAL A 19 21.57 18.45 14.90
C VAL A 19 20.66 19.39 14.08
N PRO A 20 21.14 19.96 12.96
CA PRO A 20 20.40 20.99 12.26
C PRO A 20 19.10 20.44 11.67
N SER A 21 17.98 20.82 12.29
CA SER A 21 16.60 20.62 11.80
C SER A 21 16.43 21.09 10.34
N ALA A 22 17.24 22.05 9.91
CA ALA A 22 17.30 22.56 8.53
C ALA A 22 17.76 21.52 7.49
N ALA A 23 18.68 20.61 7.83
CA ALA A 23 19.16 19.58 6.89
C ALA A 23 18.10 18.49 6.65
N VAL A 24 17.35 18.11 7.69
CA VAL A 24 16.20 17.19 7.59
C VAL A 24 15.04 17.85 6.84
N ALA A 25 14.82 19.15 7.04
CA ALA A 25 13.84 19.92 6.28
C ALA A 25 14.20 19.97 4.78
N SER A 26 15.48 20.21 4.46
CA SER A 26 16.02 20.28 3.09
C SER A 26 15.98 18.94 2.37
N ALA A 27 16.24 17.80 3.03
CA ALA A 27 16.05 16.46 2.45
C ALA A 27 14.56 16.08 2.26
N SER A 28 13.65 16.68 3.05
CA SER A 28 12.20 16.51 2.86
C SER A 28 11.64 17.39 1.73
N ALA A 29 12.29 18.50 1.37
CA ALA A 29 11.85 19.40 0.31
C ALA A 29 11.81 18.77 -1.10
N PRO A 30 12.82 18.00 -1.58
CA PRO A 30 12.78 17.36 -2.89
C PRO A 30 11.78 16.21 -2.93
N THR A 31 11.65 15.44 -1.85
CA THR A 31 10.64 14.37 -1.75
C THR A 31 9.22 14.96 -1.73
N LYS A 32 8.98 16.06 -1.01
CA LYS A 32 7.72 16.83 -1.04
C LYS A 32 7.38 17.39 -2.43
N ARG A 33 8.37 17.96 -3.14
CA ARG A 33 8.16 18.48 -4.50
C ARG A 33 7.86 17.37 -5.50
N MET A 34 8.57 16.23 -5.42
CA MET A 34 8.29 15.06 -6.27
C MET A 34 6.92 14.42 -5.94
N LEU A 35 6.58 14.32 -4.66
CA LEU A 35 5.26 13.92 -4.17
C LEU A 35 4.17 14.78 -4.81
N ALA A 36 4.33 16.11 -4.70
CA ALA A 36 3.36 17.08 -5.21
C ALA A 36 3.20 16.98 -6.71
N PHE A 37 4.31 16.97 -7.45
CA PHE A 37 4.29 16.89 -8.90
C PHE A 37 3.57 15.64 -9.41
N HIS A 38 3.93 14.46 -8.88
CA HIS A 38 3.28 13.21 -9.28
C HIS A 38 1.80 13.17 -8.88
N PHE A 39 1.46 13.74 -7.72
CA PHE A 39 0.08 13.78 -7.24
C PHE A 39 -0.81 14.71 -8.07
N LEU A 40 -0.36 15.94 -8.34
CA LEU A 40 -1.08 16.89 -9.19
C LEU A 40 -1.31 16.35 -10.61
N ARG A 41 -0.28 15.71 -11.20
CA ARG A 41 -0.39 15.05 -12.51
C ARG A 41 -1.34 13.84 -12.50
N ALA A 42 -1.59 13.23 -11.34
CA ALA A 42 -2.58 12.18 -11.20
C ALA A 42 -3.99 12.78 -11.03
N LEU A 43 -4.12 13.87 -10.27
CA LEU A 43 -5.39 14.58 -10.09
C LEU A 43 -5.94 15.14 -11.41
N SER A 44 -5.08 15.70 -12.28
CA SER A 44 -5.52 16.19 -13.59
C SER A 44 -6.20 15.11 -14.44
N ARG A 45 -5.72 13.86 -14.36
CA ARG A 45 -6.32 12.70 -15.05
C ARG A 45 -7.63 12.25 -14.43
N ILE A 46 -7.80 12.42 -13.12
CA ILE A 46 -9.01 11.99 -12.38
C ILE A 46 -10.12 13.03 -12.49
N HIS A 47 -9.77 14.31 -12.62
CA HIS A 47 -10.73 15.39 -12.80
C HIS A 47 -11.51 15.22 -14.11
N GLY A 48 -10.85 14.82 -15.20
CA GLY A 48 -11.49 14.51 -16.49
C GLY A 48 -12.23 13.17 -16.56
N ALA A 49 -12.02 12.26 -15.61
CA ALA A 49 -12.73 10.98 -15.54
C ALA A 49 -14.01 11.13 -14.69
N ALA A 50 -15.09 11.62 -15.30
CA ALA A 50 -16.39 11.75 -14.63
C ALA A 50 -16.90 10.37 -14.16
N GLY A 51 -16.99 10.18 -12.85
CA GLY A 51 -17.46 8.94 -12.23
C GLY A 51 -17.94 9.19 -10.79
N PRO A 52 -18.67 8.23 -10.18
CA PRO A 52 -19.30 8.42 -8.89
C PRO A 52 -18.29 8.75 -7.78
N ALA A 53 -18.68 9.59 -6.82
CA ALA A 53 -17.81 10.16 -5.78
C ALA A 53 -16.97 9.11 -5.03
N ARG A 54 -17.58 7.96 -4.66
CA ARG A 54 -16.88 6.85 -3.99
C ARG A 54 -15.72 6.27 -4.83
N ARG A 55 -15.85 6.26 -6.16
CA ARG A 55 -14.76 5.83 -7.05
C ARG A 55 -13.68 6.90 -7.11
N ARG A 56 -14.05 8.18 -7.22
CA ARG A 56 -13.12 9.31 -7.22
C ARG A 56 -12.25 9.34 -5.95
N THR A 57 -12.83 9.22 -4.75
CA THR A 57 -12.08 9.18 -3.48
C THR A 57 -11.08 8.03 -3.41
N ARG A 58 -11.48 6.82 -3.85
CA ARG A 58 -10.57 5.66 -3.89
C ARG A 58 -9.42 5.87 -4.88
N THR A 59 -9.68 6.51 -6.02
CA THR A 59 -8.65 6.82 -7.02
C THR A 59 -7.69 7.88 -6.50
N ILE A 60 -8.19 8.94 -5.84
CA ILE A 60 -7.36 9.98 -5.20
C ILE A 60 -6.45 9.34 -4.14
N ARG A 61 -7.01 8.50 -3.26
CA ARG A 61 -6.23 7.78 -2.23
C ARG A 61 -5.13 6.92 -2.86
N ARG A 62 -5.44 6.20 -3.93
CA ARG A 62 -4.45 5.39 -4.67
C ARG A 62 -3.39 6.24 -5.35
N ALA A 63 -3.78 7.37 -5.94
CA ALA A 63 -2.87 8.32 -6.55
C ALA A 63 -1.88 8.86 -5.52
N ALA A 64 -2.36 9.23 -4.34
CA ALA A 64 -1.52 9.71 -3.23
C ALA A 64 -0.47 8.67 -2.81
N TYR A 65 -0.89 7.42 -2.54
CA TYR A 65 0.05 6.35 -2.22
C TYR A 65 1.04 6.04 -3.35
N SER A 66 0.60 6.15 -4.61
CA SER A 66 1.49 5.95 -5.76
C SER A 66 2.50 7.09 -5.93
N SER A 67 2.12 8.33 -5.60
CA SER A 67 3.03 9.47 -5.61
C SER A 67 4.06 9.36 -4.49
N MET A 68 3.65 8.91 -3.29
CA MET A 68 4.56 8.61 -2.19
C MET A 68 5.59 7.57 -2.57
N ALA A 69 5.14 6.42 -3.07
CA ALA A 69 6.04 5.33 -3.43
C ALA A 69 7.04 5.73 -4.53
N ARG A 70 6.66 6.64 -5.44
CA ARG A 70 7.56 7.14 -6.50
C ARG A 70 8.57 8.16 -5.99
N ALA A 71 8.18 9.02 -5.06
CA ALA A 71 9.05 10.06 -4.52
C ALA A 71 10.13 9.51 -3.58
N THR A 72 9.87 8.39 -2.90
CA THR A 72 10.79 7.77 -1.94
C THR A 72 11.75 6.77 -2.56
N GLY A 73 11.65 6.53 -3.87
CA GLY A 73 12.54 5.66 -4.62
C GLY A 73 12.32 4.15 -4.42
N PRO A 74 12.99 3.32 -5.24
CA PRO A 74 12.83 1.85 -5.24
C PRO A 74 13.52 1.16 -4.05
N HIS A 75 14.33 1.88 -3.28
CA HIS A 75 15.15 1.29 -2.21
C HIS A 75 14.34 0.90 -0.97
N ARG A 76 13.15 1.46 -0.78
CA ARG A 76 12.32 1.19 0.40
C ARG A 76 11.44 -0.04 0.20
N ALA A 77 11.35 -0.89 1.22
CA ALA A 77 10.53 -2.10 1.17
C ALA A 77 9.04 -1.75 0.99
N TRP A 78 8.57 -0.71 1.71
CA TRP A 78 7.17 -0.28 1.61
C TRP A 78 6.84 0.40 0.28
N SER A 79 7.79 1.12 -0.35
CA SER A 79 7.55 1.75 -1.65
C SER A 79 7.40 0.69 -2.75
N ARG A 80 8.27 -0.32 -2.76
CA ARG A 80 8.17 -1.49 -3.65
C ARG A 80 6.87 -2.24 -3.43
N ALA A 81 6.49 -2.50 -2.18
CA ALA A 81 5.23 -3.14 -1.86
C ALA A 81 4.03 -2.37 -2.43
N LEU A 82 3.99 -1.03 -2.26
CA LEU A 82 2.93 -0.19 -2.83
C LEU A 82 2.93 -0.21 -4.37
N LEU A 83 4.09 -0.17 -5.02
CA LEU A 83 4.19 -0.26 -6.48
C LEU A 83 3.72 -1.62 -7.01
N LEU A 84 4.13 -2.71 -6.36
CA LEU A 84 3.69 -4.07 -6.70
C LEU A 84 2.17 -4.21 -6.51
N GLN A 85 1.61 -3.65 -5.44
CA GLN A 85 0.16 -3.62 -5.26
C GLN A 85 -0.55 -2.81 -6.35
N ALA A 86 0.00 -1.67 -6.77
CA ALA A 86 -0.55 -0.87 -7.85
C ALA A 86 -0.49 -1.61 -9.19
N GLN A 87 0.64 -2.25 -9.50
CA GLN A 87 0.83 -3.05 -10.70
C GLN A 87 -0.09 -4.28 -10.72
N ALA A 88 -0.19 -5.03 -9.62
CA ALA A 88 -1.08 -6.18 -9.50
C ALA A 88 -2.55 -5.78 -9.69
N ARG A 89 -2.96 -4.60 -9.19
CA ARG A 89 -4.30 -4.06 -9.45
C ARG A 89 -4.52 -3.69 -10.91
N ALA A 90 -3.53 -3.08 -11.57
CA ALA A 90 -3.60 -2.76 -13.00
C ALA A 90 -3.63 -4.02 -13.88
N ARG A 91 -2.87 -5.07 -13.52
CA ARG A 91 -2.92 -6.37 -14.19
C ARG A 91 -4.30 -7.00 -14.04
N ARG A 92 -4.88 -6.99 -12.83
CA ARG A 92 -6.25 -7.48 -12.60
C ARG A 92 -7.30 -6.69 -13.39
N SER A 93 -7.20 -5.36 -13.43
CA SER A 93 -8.16 -4.55 -14.20
C SER A 93 -8.03 -4.79 -15.71
N ARG A 94 -6.81 -4.92 -16.24
CA ARG A 94 -6.58 -5.24 -17.65
C ARG A 94 -7.10 -6.64 -17.99
N ALA A 95 -6.87 -7.62 -17.13
CA ALA A 95 -7.40 -8.97 -17.30
C ALA A 95 -8.94 -8.97 -17.31
N GLU A 96 -9.58 -8.20 -16.43
CA GLU A 96 -11.04 -8.05 -16.41
C GLU A 96 -11.57 -7.38 -17.68
N THR A 97 -10.96 -6.27 -18.12
CA THR A 97 -11.36 -5.60 -19.37
C THR A 97 -11.13 -6.52 -20.59
N SER A 98 -10.02 -7.26 -20.61
CA SER A 98 -9.71 -8.24 -21.65
C SER A 98 -10.72 -9.39 -21.67
N ARG A 99 -11.12 -9.91 -20.50
CA ARG A 99 -12.18 -10.93 -20.37
C ARG A 99 -13.51 -10.41 -20.93
N ARG A 100 -13.91 -9.19 -20.58
CA ARG A 100 -15.14 -8.57 -21.10
C ARG A 100 -15.09 -8.39 -22.61
N ALA A 101 -13.97 -7.90 -23.14
CA ALA A 101 -13.77 -7.78 -24.58
C ALA A 101 -13.85 -9.15 -25.27
N ALA A 102 -13.22 -10.19 -24.71
CA ALA A 102 -13.29 -11.55 -25.24
C ALA A 102 -14.72 -12.12 -25.24
N VAL A 103 -15.51 -11.85 -24.20
CA VAL A 103 -16.94 -12.24 -24.15
C VAL A 103 -17.74 -11.51 -25.23
N LEU A 104 -17.51 -10.21 -25.45
CA LEU A 104 -18.18 -9.45 -26.50
C LEU A 104 -17.79 -9.94 -27.91
N VAL A 105 -16.53 -10.32 -28.13
CA VAL A 105 -16.07 -10.93 -29.39
C VAL A 105 -16.74 -12.29 -29.59
N ARG A 106 -16.74 -13.17 -28.57
CA ARG A 106 -17.43 -14.46 -28.64
C ARG A 106 -18.93 -14.30 -28.88
N ARG A 107 -19.58 -13.32 -28.26
CA ARG A 107 -20.99 -13.02 -28.49
C ARG A 107 -21.24 -12.49 -29.90
N ARG A 108 -20.33 -11.71 -30.49
CA ARG A 108 -20.39 -11.30 -31.90
C ARG A 108 -20.22 -12.49 -32.85
N VAL A 109 -19.31 -13.42 -32.55
CA VAL A 109 -19.12 -14.66 -33.34
C VAL A 109 -20.36 -15.56 -33.27
N VAL A 110 -21.01 -15.66 -32.11
CA VAL A 110 -22.24 -16.44 -31.92
C VAL A 110 -23.49 -15.72 -32.49
N ALA A 111 -23.45 -14.40 -32.67
CA ALA A 111 -24.54 -13.59 -33.21
C ALA A 111 -24.32 -13.17 -34.69
N GLY A 112 -23.70 -14.03 -35.50
CA GLY A 112 -23.85 -14.01 -36.97
C GLY A 112 -25.29 -14.41 -37.37
N PRO A 113 -25.79 -14.01 -38.55
CA PRO A 113 -27.20 -13.68 -38.75
C PRO A 113 -28.12 -14.89 -38.58
N ALA A 114 -29.32 -14.60 -38.08
CA ALA A 114 -30.41 -15.53 -37.87
C ALA A 114 -30.59 -16.52 -39.02
N ALA A 115 -30.25 -17.78 -38.78
CA ALA A 115 -30.89 -18.93 -39.39
C ALA A 115 -30.74 -20.14 -38.46
N ALA A 116 -31.88 -20.77 -38.20
CA ALA A 116 -32.08 -22.07 -37.54
C ALA A 116 -31.85 -22.13 -36.02
N ALA A 117 -32.98 -22.07 -35.31
CA ALA A 117 -33.17 -22.57 -33.96
C ALA A 117 -32.67 -24.03 -33.83
N PRO A 118 -32.05 -24.42 -32.69
CA PRO A 118 -31.87 -25.83 -32.41
C PRO A 118 -33.16 -26.37 -31.77
N ALA A 119 -33.83 -27.24 -32.53
CA ALA A 119 -34.86 -28.12 -32.02
C ALA A 119 -34.31 -28.94 -30.84
N ARG A 120 -35.10 -28.98 -29.78
CA ARG A 120 -34.87 -29.77 -28.57
C ARG A 120 -34.93 -31.24 -28.96
N VAL A 121 -33.83 -31.97 -28.79
CA VAL A 121 -33.87 -33.43 -28.64
C VAL A 121 -33.31 -33.75 -27.28
N ALA A 122 -34.23 -34.06 -26.37
CA ALA A 122 -33.94 -34.66 -25.09
C ALA A 122 -33.71 -36.16 -25.32
N LEU A 123 -32.51 -36.65 -24.99
CA LEU A 123 -32.25 -38.06 -24.77
C LEU A 123 -31.28 -38.16 -23.59
N ALA A 124 -31.77 -38.77 -22.52
CA ALA A 124 -31.01 -39.11 -21.32
C ALA A 124 -29.92 -40.14 -21.67
N PRO A 125 -28.91 -40.27 -20.79
CA PRO A 125 -28.80 -41.57 -20.14
C PRO A 125 -28.58 -41.50 -18.63
N VAL A 126 -28.98 -42.61 -18.04
CA VAL A 126 -29.05 -42.99 -16.64
C VAL A 126 -27.74 -43.67 -16.19
N VAL A 127 -27.50 -43.69 -14.86
CA VAL A 127 -26.47 -44.48 -14.13
C VAL A 127 -25.04 -43.90 -14.22
N GLY A 128 -24.27 -43.71 -13.13
CA GLY A 128 -24.45 -44.12 -11.75
C GLY A 128 -23.43 -43.46 -10.81
N GLN A 129 -23.79 -43.45 -9.51
CA GLN A 129 -22.86 -43.27 -8.40
C GLN A 129 -21.83 -44.41 -8.35
N PRO A 130 -20.68 -44.17 -7.73
CA PRO A 130 -20.51 -44.81 -6.42
C PRO A 130 -20.14 -43.85 -5.28
N SER A 131 -20.70 -44.19 -4.13
CA SER A 131 -20.43 -43.71 -2.79
C SER A 131 -19.21 -44.43 -2.21
N SER A 132 -18.33 -43.70 -1.52
CA SER A 132 -17.43 -44.19 -0.47
C SER A 132 -16.90 -42.94 0.25
N ALA A 133 -17.48 -42.49 1.36
CA ALA A 133 -17.55 -43.10 2.68
C ALA A 133 -16.17 -43.36 3.30
N ALA A 134 -16.02 -42.83 4.52
CA ALA A 134 -14.93 -43.07 5.45
C ALA A 134 -13.59 -42.39 5.04
N ALA A 135 -12.79 -41.87 5.95
CA ALA A 135 -12.77 -42.05 7.37
C ALA A 135 -11.85 -40.99 7.99
N ARG A 136 -12.32 -40.43 9.10
CA ARG A 136 -11.56 -40.24 10.34
C ARG A 136 -10.66 -39.02 10.51
N ALA A 137 -10.83 -38.50 11.72
CA ALA A 137 -9.84 -37.91 12.62
C ALA A 137 -9.27 -36.56 12.15
N ALA A 138 -9.73 -35.43 12.67
CA ALA A 138 -9.58 -35.06 14.08
C ALA A 138 -8.25 -35.57 14.66
N LEU A 139 -7.18 -34.88 14.30
CA LEU A 139 -5.99 -34.83 15.15
C LEU A 139 -5.49 -33.39 15.15
N VAL A 140 -6.03 -32.63 16.11
CA VAL A 140 -5.34 -31.48 16.69
C VAL A 140 -4.23 -32.07 17.57
N PRO A 141 -2.95 -31.74 17.34
CA PRO A 141 -1.94 -31.79 18.39
C PRO A 141 -1.79 -30.40 19.03
N PRO A 142 -1.30 -30.37 20.28
CA PRO A 142 -1.59 -29.33 21.26
C PRO A 142 -0.84 -28.02 21.00
N ALA A 143 -1.51 -26.93 21.40
CA ALA A 143 -0.92 -25.61 21.51
C ALA A 143 0.26 -25.61 22.50
N PRO A 144 1.45 -25.09 22.12
CA PRO A 144 2.49 -24.72 23.07
C PRO A 144 2.13 -23.41 23.81
N PRO A 145 2.76 -23.18 24.98
CA PRO A 145 2.13 -22.55 26.13
C PRO A 145 1.93 -21.05 26.00
N ALA A 146 0.86 -20.60 26.67
CA ALA A 146 0.55 -19.22 26.96
C ALA A 146 1.79 -18.42 27.40
N ARG A 147 2.28 -17.57 26.51
CA ARG A 147 3.02 -16.36 26.88
C ARG A 147 2.45 -15.21 26.07
N GLN A 148 1.59 -14.42 26.75
CA GLN A 148 1.02 -13.13 26.33
C GLN A 148 -0.16 -13.22 25.36
N ALA A 149 -1.28 -13.78 25.83
CA ALA A 149 -2.58 -13.64 25.16
C ALA A 149 -3.24 -12.32 25.60
N GLY A 150 -3.31 -11.35 24.68
CA GLY A 150 -4.15 -10.15 24.85
C GLY A 150 -3.90 -9.09 23.77
N GLU A 151 -2.65 -8.87 23.39
CA GLU A 151 -2.27 -7.92 22.34
C GLU A 151 -1.25 -8.61 21.42
N PRO A 152 -1.40 -8.55 20.08
CA PRO A 152 -0.29 -8.93 19.21
C PRO A 152 0.94 -8.15 19.65
N ALA A 153 2.13 -8.77 19.66
CA ALA A 153 3.34 -8.03 20.00
C ALA A 153 3.36 -6.75 19.16
N ARG A 154 3.66 -5.59 19.76
CA ARG A 154 3.58 -4.28 19.08
C ARG A 154 4.29 -4.27 17.73
N SER A 155 5.35 -5.06 17.59
CA SER A 155 6.03 -5.37 16.34
C SER A 155 5.12 -6.02 15.29
N ASP A 156 4.31 -7.02 15.63
CA ASP A 156 3.36 -7.69 14.72
C ASP A 156 2.28 -6.73 14.23
N ALA A 157 1.84 -5.80 15.08
CA ALA A 157 0.94 -4.72 14.66
C ALA A 157 1.61 -3.82 13.60
N LEU A 158 2.88 -3.45 13.80
CA LEU A 158 3.65 -2.69 12.81
C LEU A 158 3.83 -3.46 11.50
N ARG A 159 4.10 -4.77 11.56
CA ARG A 159 4.23 -5.63 10.37
C ARG A 159 2.95 -5.66 9.51
N ARG A 160 1.77 -5.49 10.13
CA ARG A 160 0.47 -5.41 9.45
C ARG A 160 0.19 -4.03 8.87
N LEU A 161 0.69 -2.97 9.50
CA LEU A 161 0.45 -1.57 9.09
C LEU A 161 1.40 -1.11 7.99
N VAL A 162 2.69 -1.47 8.07
CA VAL A 162 3.70 -1.08 7.09
C VAL A 162 3.55 -1.95 5.84
N PRO A 163 3.35 -1.36 4.65
CA PRO A 163 3.33 -2.13 3.41
C PRO A 163 4.63 -2.95 3.27
N GLY A 164 4.52 -4.27 3.10
CA GLY A 164 5.70 -5.14 3.02
C GLY A 164 6.35 -5.52 4.36
N GLY A 165 5.76 -5.11 5.50
CA GLY A 165 6.29 -5.37 6.84
C GLY A 165 6.23 -6.82 7.32
N ALA A 166 5.39 -7.68 6.72
CA ALA A 166 5.10 -9.04 7.22
C ALA A 166 6.35 -9.89 7.52
N GLY A 167 7.39 -9.78 6.68
CA GLY A 167 8.64 -10.54 6.81
C GLY A 167 9.86 -9.73 7.24
N MET A 168 9.69 -8.52 7.79
CA MET A 168 10.82 -7.64 8.12
C MET A 168 11.38 -7.87 9.52
N GLU A 169 12.71 -7.91 9.66
CA GLU A 169 13.39 -7.89 10.96
C GLU A 169 13.08 -6.62 11.76
N TYR A 170 13.16 -6.69 13.09
CA TYR A 170 12.68 -5.62 13.98
C TYR A 170 13.32 -4.25 13.71
N CYS A 171 14.65 -4.18 13.58
CA CYS A 171 15.35 -2.92 13.29
C CYS A 171 14.95 -2.33 11.93
N SER A 172 14.94 -3.16 10.87
CA SER A 172 14.51 -2.74 9.54
C SER A 172 13.05 -2.31 9.50
N LEU A 173 12.18 -2.96 10.28
CA LEU A 173 10.78 -2.60 10.42
C LEU A 173 10.61 -1.22 11.04
N LEU A 174 11.38 -0.89 12.09
CA LEU A 174 11.33 0.42 12.73
C LEU A 174 11.81 1.54 11.79
N GLU A 175 12.91 1.33 11.08
CA GLU A 175 13.44 2.28 10.09
C GLU A 175 12.42 2.55 8.99
N GLU A 176 11.83 1.50 8.41
CA GLU A 176 10.81 1.67 7.37
C GLU A 176 9.51 2.26 7.91
N THR A 177 9.15 1.99 9.16
CA THR A 177 8.00 2.63 9.82
C THR A 177 8.24 4.14 9.95
N ALA A 178 9.43 4.56 10.40
CA ALA A 178 9.77 5.97 10.55
C ALA A 178 9.73 6.71 9.20
N ASP A 179 10.30 6.11 8.16
CA ASP A 179 10.26 6.64 6.80
C ASP A 179 8.82 6.69 6.26
N TYR A 180 8.02 5.64 6.48
CA TYR A 180 6.64 5.60 6.05
C TYR A 180 5.79 6.68 6.73
N VAL A 181 5.93 6.87 8.06
CA VAL A 181 5.25 7.93 8.82
C VAL A 181 5.65 9.32 8.32
N ARG A 182 6.94 9.55 8.03
CA ARG A 182 7.39 10.83 7.47
C ARG A 182 6.69 11.14 6.14
N CYS A 183 6.54 10.14 5.29
CA CYS A 183 5.90 10.30 3.99
C CYS A 183 4.38 10.47 4.12
N LEU A 184 3.74 9.77 5.06
CA LEU A 184 2.31 9.97 5.35
C LEU A 184 2.04 11.40 5.82
N ARG A 185 2.87 11.95 6.70
CA ARG A 185 2.76 13.35 7.15
C ARG A 185 2.85 14.31 5.96
N ALA A 186 3.82 14.11 5.07
CA ALA A 186 3.96 14.92 3.86
C ALA A 186 2.75 14.79 2.92
N GLN A 187 2.19 13.58 2.77
CA GLN A 187 0.98 13.35 2.00
C GLN A 187 -0.21 14.12 2.58
N VAL A 188 -0.42 14.07 3.89
CA VAL A 188 -1.54 14.75 4.57
C VAL A 188 -1.40 16.27 4.45
N GLN A 189 -0.21 16.81 4.71
CA GLN A 189 0.07 18.24 4.55
C GLN A 189 -0.26 18.74 3.14
N LEU A 190 0.10 17.95 2.12
CA LEU A 190 -0.20 18.29 0.75
C LEU A 190 -1.70 18.26 0.46
N MET A 191 -2.40 17.22 0.93
CA MET A 191 -3.84 17.11 0.72
C MET A 191 -4.61 18.22 1.42
N GLN A 192 -4.16 18.63 2.61
CA GLN A 192 -4.74 19.76 3.33
C GLN A 192 -4.52 21.08 2.57
N GLY A 193 -3.28 21.36 2.13
CA GLY A 193 -3.00 22.57 1.36
C GLY A 193 -3.81 22.66 0.07
N LEU A 194 -4.08 21.54 -0.60
CA LEU A 194 -5.00 21.55 -1.75
C LEU A 194 -6.44 21.83 -1.33
N ALA A 195 -6.93 21.19 -0.27
CA ALA A 195 -8.28 21.43 0.23
C ALA A 195 -8.48 22.90 0.62
N ASP A 196 -7.50 23.52 1.26
CA ASP A 196 -7.53 24.93 1.65
C ASP A 196 -7.60 25.83 0.39
N LEU A 197 -6.75 25.58 -0.62
CA LEU A 197 -6.76 26.33 -1.89
C LEU A 197 -8.09 26.22 -2.67
N PHE A 198 -8.80 25.09 -2.55
CA PHE A 198 -10.12 24.89 -3.16
C PHE A 198 -11.28 25.34 -2.28
N SER A 199 -11.07 25.56 -0.97
CA SER A 199 -12.09 26.08 -0.06
C SER A 199 -12.18 27.60 -0.10
N CYS A 200 -11.13 28.27 -0.61
CA CYS A 200 -11.07 29.72 -0.81
C CYS A 200 -11.55 30.18 -2.20
N GLN A 201 -12.14 29.29 -3.01
CA GLN A 201 -12.68 29.59 -4.35
C GLN A 201 -14.19 29.63 -4.37
#